data_AF-A0A259RIX2-F1
#
_entry.id   AF-A0A259RIX2-F1
#
_cell.length_a   1.000
_cell.length_b   1.000
_cell.length_c   1.000
_cell.angle_alpha   90.00
_cell.angle_beta   90.00
_cell.angle_gamma   90.00
#
_symmetry.space_group_name_H-M   'P 1'
#
loop_
_entity.id
_entity.type
_entity.pdbx_description
1 polymer ?
#
loop_
_entity_poly.entity_id
_entity_poly.type
_entity_poly.pdbx_seq_one_letter_code
_entity_poly.pdbx_strand_id
1 'polypeptide(L)'
;MRYAPIIALAPFMVSAVQANQYFTTEQAQKALFPSATRVLATPVELSDEQRSQIEALSDVRQRWKEQPVWRAEKDGVFQGWYIEDRVIGKHEFIRYAVALSPEGRVLGIEIMEYLETYGDQVRQADWRGQFLGRTTQSGFKLGEDIRNISGATLSCRNVTNGVKRLLALQQVALNASDRGAQPK
;
A
#
# COMPACT_ATOMS: atom_id res chain seq x y z
N MET A 1 -5.50 66.30 20.60
CA MET A 1 -6.09 64.95 20.68
C MET A 1 -5.56 64.14 19.51
N ARG A 2 -4.73 63.11 19.76
CA ARG A 2 -4.17 62.22 18.74
C ARG A 2 -4.85 60.86 18.86
N TYR A 3 -5.53 60.43 17.79
CA TYR A 3 -6.11 59.10 17.69
C TYR A 3 -5.04 58.11 17.21
N ALA A 4 -4.76 57.07 18.00
CA ALA A 4 -3.93 55.95 17.58
C ALA A 4 -4.84 54.85 16.98
N PRO A 5 -4.53 54.30 15.78
CA PRO A 5 -5.34 53.25 15.21
C PRO A 5 -4.96 51.92 15.89
N ILE A 6 -5.97 51.23 16.42
CA ILE A 6 -5.83 49.86 16.90
C ILE A 6 -5.86 48.96 15.66
N ILE A 7 -4.70 48.41 15.30
CA ILE A 7 -4.61 47.35 14.30
C ILE A 7 -5.05 46.05 14.98
N ALA A 8 -6.27 45.60 14.69
CA ALA A 8 -6.76 44.31 15.13
C ALA A 8 -6.11 43.21 14.27
N LEU A 9 -5.20 42.45 14.87
CA LEU A 9 -4.61 41.26 14.26
C LEU A 9 -5.62 40.11 14.37
N ALA A 10 -6.30 39.80 13.26
CA ALA A 10 -7.19 38.64 13.21
C ALA A 10 -6.36 37.34 13.23
N PRO A 11 -6.63 36.39 14.14
CA PRO A 11 -5.92 35.11 14.14
C PRO A 11 -6.32 34.30 12.91
N PHE A 12 -5.33 33.93 12.10
CA PHE A 12 -5.50 32.92 11.06
C PHE A 12 -5.75 31.56 11.74
N MET A 13 -6.99 31.09 11.67
CA MET A 13 -7.34 29.72 12.04
C MET A 13 -6.81 28.79 10.95
N VAL A 14 -5.63 28.20 11.18
CA VAL A 14 -5.13 27.12 10.33
C VAL A 14 -5.90 25.86 10.72
N SER A 15 -6.86 25.45 9.90
CA SER A 15 -7.52 24.15 10.07
C SER A 15 -6.47 23.06 9.89
N ALA A 16 -6.07 22.42 10.99
CA ALA A 16 -5.27 21.22 10.93
C ALA A 16 -6.10 20.14 10.22
N VAL A 17 -5.79 19.86 8.95
CA VAL A 17 -6.25 18.64 8.29
C VAL A 17 -5.64 17.50 9.09
N GLN A 18 -6.45 16.86 9.93
CA GLN A 18 -6.05 15.70 10.71
C GLN A 18 -5.76 14.58 9.72
N ALA A 19 -4.47 14.35 9.48
CA ALA A 19 -4.00 13.19 8.77
C ALA A 19 -4.33 11.95 9.60
N ASN A 20 -5.32 11.16 9.18
CA ASN A 20 -5.63 9.94 9.90
C ASN A 20 -4.62 8.85 9.53
N GLN A 21 -3.54 8.78 10.32
CA GLN A 21 -2.63 7.66 10.33
C GLN A 21 -3.21 6.54 11.21
N TYR A 22 -3.47 5.38 10.59
CA TYR A 22 -4.05 4.22 11.27
C TYR A 22 -3.01 3.18 11.67
N PHE A 23 -1.94 3.06 10.88
CA PHE A 23 -0.84 2.15 11.16
C PHE A 23 0.51 2.83 10.92
N THR A 24 1.46 2.59 11.82
CA THR A 24 2.88 2.65 11.49
C THR A 24 3.29 1.41 10.68
N THR A 25 4.45 1.46 10.02
CA THR A 25 5.03 0.31 9.31
C THR A 25 5.11 -0.92 10.22
N GLU A 26 5.63 -0.77 11.44
CA GLU A 26 5.79 -1.86 12.41
C GLU A 26 4.43 -2.46 12.84
N GLN A 27 3.43 -1.61 13.07
CA GLN A 27 2.08 -2.07 13.43
C GLN A 27 1.45 -2.86 12.29
N ALA A 28 1.59 -2.41 11.03
CA ALA A 28 1.06 -3.11 9.86
C ALA A 28 1.81 -4.42 9.59
N GLN A 29 3.14 -4.44 9.78
CA GLN A 29 3.95 -5.66 9.71
C GLN A 29 3.47 -6.70 10.72
N LYS A 30 3.23 -6.30 11.98
CA LYS A 30 2.71 -7.20 13.02
C LYS A 30 1.29 -7.68 12.71
N ALA A 31 0.44 -6.83 12.15
CA ALA A 31 -0.92 -7.20 11.78
C ALA A 31 -0.95 -8.23 10.64
N LEU A 32 -0.10 -8.05 9.63
CA LEU A 32 -0.08 -8.90 8.43
C LEU A 32 0.79 -10.16 8.57
N PHE A 33 1.83 -10.12 9.40
CA PHE A 33 2.71 -11.25 9.71
C PHE A 33 2.82 -11.48 11.23
N PRO A 34 1.73 -11.84 11.91
CA PRO A 34 1.70 -11.95 13.37
C PRO A 34 2.63 -13.02 13.95
N SER A 35 3.04 -14.00 13.13
CA SER A 35 3.96 -15.08 13.52
C SER A 35 5.39 -14.87 13.04
N ALA A 36 5.71 -13.75 12.36
CA ALA A 36 7.08 -13.50 11.93
C ALA A 36 7.96 -13.17 13.14
N THR A 37 9.13 -13.80 13.19
CA THR A 37 10.18 -13.51 14.17
C THR A 37 11.09 -12.37 13.70
N ARG A 38 11.18 -12.15 12.38
CA ARG A 38 11.94 -11.06 11.76
C ARG A 38 11.23 -10.51 10.53
N VAL A 39 11.33 -9.20 10.35
CA VAL A 39 10.89 -8.50 9.14
C VAL A 39 12.03 -7.57 8.71
N LEU A 40 12.73 -7.92 7.64
CA LEU A 40 13.98 -7.30 7.22
C LEU A 40 13.73 -6.35 6.04
N ALA A 41 14.15 -5.09 6.14
CA ALA A 41 14.04 -4.15 5.03
C ALA A 41 14.86 -4.63 3.83
N THR A 42 14.22 -4.70 2.67
CA THR A 42 14.82 -5.13 1.40
C THR A 42 14.24 -4.27 0.26
N PRO A 43 14.40 -2.93 0.31
CA PRO A 43 13.86 -2.04 -0.70
C PRO A 43 14.37 -2.44 -2.09
N VAL A 44 13.53 -2.23 -3.10
CA VAL A 44 13.82 -2.66 -4.48
C VAL A 44 13.86 -1.46 -5.39
N GLU A 45 14.97 -1.27 -6.07
CA GLU A 45 15.09 -0.37 -7.20
C GLU A 45 14.77 -1.15 -8.50
N LEU A 46 13.78 -0.67 -9.25
CA LEU A 46 13.23 -1.30 -10.43
C LEU A 46 13.82 -0.67 -11.70
N SER A 47 14.32 -1.51 -12.60
CA SER A 47 14.72 -1.07 -13.94
C SER A 47 13.50 -0.66 -14.78
N ASP A 48 13.73 0.11 -15.86
CA ASP A 48 12.63 0.51 -16.75
C ASP A 48 12.02 -0.70 -17.49
N GLU A 49 12.82 -1.73 -17.77
CA GLU A 49 12.35 -3.03 -18.29
C GLU A 49 11.42 -3.73 -17.28
N GLN A 50 11.84 -3.82 -16.01
CA GLN A 50 11.01 -4.44 -14.96
C GLN A 50 9.70 -3.68 -14.77
N ARG A 51 9.73 -2.35 -14.80
CA ARG A 51 8.51 -1.52 -14.71
C ARG A 51 7.57 -1.75 -15.89
N SER A 52 8.11 -1.91 -17.09
CA SER A 52 7.35 -2.21 -18.31
C SER A 52 6.73 -3.61 -18.25
N GLN A 53 7.45 -4.60 -17.71
CA GLN A 53 6.94 -5.95 -17.48
C GLN A 53 5.82 -5.98 -16.43
N ILE A 54 5.97 -5.22 -15.34
CA ILE A 54 4.93 -5.08 -14.31
C ILE A 54 3.66 -4.48 -14.92
N GLU A 55 3.78 -3.43 -15.74
CA GLU A 55 2.64 -2.82 -16.42
C GLU A 55 1.99 -3.79 -17.40
N ALA A 56 2.76 -4.53 -18.21
CA ALA A 56 2.22 -5.52 -19.13
C ALA A 56 1.45 -6.66 -18.42
N LEU A 57 1.94 -7.11 -17.25
CA LEU A 57 1.29 -8.17 -16.47
C LEU A 57 0.06 -7.70 -15.70
N SER A 58 0.09 -6.45 -15.20
CA SER A 58 -0.96 -5.95 -14.30
C SER A 58 -1.96 -5.02 -14.99
N ASP A 59 -1.67 -4.50 -16.18
CA ASP A 59 -2.38 -3.39 -16.81
C ASP A 59 -2.40 -2.12 -15.93
N VAL A 60 -1.39 -1.98 -15.05
CA VAL A 60 -1.26 -0.85 -14.12
C VAL A 60 0.19 -0.37 -14.12
N ARG A 61 0.38 0.89 -14.50
CA ARG A 61 1.71 1.52 -14.55
C ARG A 61 2.43 1.50 -13.20
N GLN A 62 3.65 0.97 -13.20
CA GLN A 62 4.61 1.10 -12.09
C GLN A 62 5.26 2.49 -12.10
N ARG A 63 4.67 3.42 -11.34
CA ARG A 63 5.13 4.83 -11.31
C ARG A 63 6.47 5.01 -10.60
N TRP A 64 6.68 4.26 -9.52
CA TRP A 64 7.83 4.40 -8.63
C TRP A 64 8.98 3.51 -9.11
N LYS A 65 10.20 4.06 -9.11
CA LYS A 65 11.43 3.29 -9.34
C LYS A 65 11.84 2.51 -8.09
N GLU A 66 11.69 3.11 -6.92
CA GLU A 66 11.94 2.46 -5.65
C GLU A 66 10.63 1.96 -5.03
N GLN A 67 10.61 0.70 -4.61
CA GLN A 67 9.51 0.10 -3.87
C GLN A 67 9.97 -0.28 -2.45
N PRO A 68 9.32 0.24 -1.40
CA PRO A 68 9.55 -0.21 -0.03
C PRO A 68 9.06 -1.65 0.16
N VAL A 69 9.99 -2.56 0.43
CA VAL A 69 9.74 -3.99 0.55
C VAL A 69 10.50 -4.52 1.76
N TRP A 70 9.90 -5.48 2.46
CA TRP A 70 10.51 -6.18 3.57
C TRP A 70 10.30 -7.69 3.44
N ARG A 71 11.32 -8.45 3.80
CA ARG A 71 11.30 -9.92 3.88
C ARG A 71 10.80 -10.36 5.26
N ALA A 72 9.68 -11.06 5.33
CA ALA A 72 9.17 -11.63 6.58
C ALA A 72 9.68 -13.07 6.74
N GLU A 73 10.18 -13.39 7.94
CA GLU A 73 10.71 -14.70 8.31
C GLU A 73 10.17 -15.14 9.67
N LYS A 74 9.96 -16.45 9.81
CA LYS A 74 9.64 -17.13 11.07
C LYS A 74 10.69 -18.19 11.31
N ASP A 75 11.43 -18.07 12.41
CA ASP A 75 12.49 -19.02 12.78
C ASP A 75 13.51 -19.26 11.65
N GLY A 76 13.83 -18.20 10.88
CA GLY A 76 14.72 -18.25 9.72
C GLY A 76 14.08 -18.76 8.42
N VAL A 77 12.81 -19.18 8.45
CA VAL A 77 12.08 -19.64 7.27
C VAL A 77 11.33 -18.48 6.64
N PHE A 78 11.54 -18.26 5.33
CA PHE A 78 10.84 -17.24 4.57
C PHE A 78 9.32 -17.44 4.58
N GLN A 79 8.59 -16.42 5.02
CA GLN A 79 7.12 -16.44 5.11
C GLN A 79 6.44 -15.60 4.03
N GLY A 80 7.18 -14.70 3.37
CA GLY A 80 6.62 -13.82 2.36
C GLY A 80 7.17 -12.39 2.39
N TRP A 81 6.61 -11.56 1.52
CA TRP A 81 6.97 -10.15 1.37
C TRP A 81 5.92 -9.25 2.01
N TYR A 82 6.37 -8.28 2.79
CA TYR A 82 5.57 -7.12 3.19
C TYR A 82 5.96 -5.96 2.28
N ILE A 83 4.98 -5.36 1.60
CA ILE A 83 5.22 -4.32 0.60
C ILE A 83 4.33 -3.11 0.93
N GLU A 84 4.94 -1.93 1.08
CA GLU A 84 4.19 -0.69 1.23
C GLU A 84 4.10 0.03 -0.09
N ASP A 85 2.95 0.67 -0.33
CA ASP A 85 2.70 1.40 -1.55
C ASP A 85 1.73 2.56 -1.33
N ARG A 86 1.65 3.43 -2.34
CA ARG A 86 0.74 4.58 -2.35
C ARG A 86 0.01 4.66 -3.67
N VAL A 87 -1.30 4.87 -3.58
CA VAL A 87 -2.17 5.14 -4.72
C VAL A 87 -2.89 6.46 -4.51
N ILE A 88 -3.18 7.15 -5.61
CA ILE A 88 -3.90 8.42 -5.52
C ILE A 88 -5.37 8.15 -5.12
N GLY A 89 -5.87 8.89 -4.15
CA GLY A 89 -7.30 9.03 -3.87
C GLY A 89 -7.91 10.04 -4.85
N LYS A 90 -8.80 10.88 -4.35
CA LYS A 90 -9.35 12.02 -5.09
C LYS A 90 -8.37 13.20 -5.16
N HIS A 91 -7.69 13.47 -4.06
CA HIS A 91 -6.80 14.60 -3.84
C HIS A 91 -5.50 14.21 -3.12
N GLU A 92 -5.53 13.18 -2.28
CA GLU A 92 -4.40 12.77 -1.44
C GLU A 92 -3.96 11.34 -1.73
N PHE A 93 -2.77 10.95 -1.25
CA PHE A 93 -2.35 9.57 -1.32
C PHE A 93 -3.04 8.72 -0.25
N ILE A 94 -3.39 7.49 -0.64
CA ILE A 94 -3.75 6.40 0.25
C ILE A 94 -2.49 5.56 0.45
N ARG A 95 -1.94 5.53 1.66
CA ARG A 95 -0.83 4.63 2.00
C ARG A 95 -1.38 3.31 2.49
N TYR A 96 -0.90 2.21 1.92
CA TYR A 96 -1.37 0.87 2.24
C TYR A 96 -0.22 -0.13 2.15
N ALA A 97 -0.39 -1.26 2.82
CA ALA A 97 0.53 -2.38 2.77
C ALA A 97 -0.17 -3.64 2.26
N VAL A 98 0.61 -4.48 1.59
CA VAL A 98 0.19 -5.80 1.11
C VAL A 98 1.19 -6.83 1.62
N ALA A 99 0.68 -7.89 2.22
CA ALA A 99 1.47 -9.08 2.52
C ALA A 99 1.22 -10.13 1.45
N LEU A 100 2.30 -10.64 0.88
CA LEU A 100 2.27 -11.67 -0.16
C LEU A 100 3.05 -12.91 0.28
N SER A 101 2.50 -14.09 0.03
CA SER A 101 3.17 -15.36 0.29
C SER A 101 4.36 -15.56 -0.64
N PRO A 102 5.29 -16.49 -0.35
CA PRO A 102 6.40 -16.79 -1.25
C PRO A 102 5.94 -17.17 -2.67
N GLU A 103 4.76 -17.79 -2.79
CA GLU A 103 4.15 -18.26 -4.04
C GLU A 103 3.31 -17.19 -4.76
N GLY A 104 3.30 -15.94 -4.30
CA GLY A 104 2.54 -14.87 -4.94
C GLY A 104 1.05 -14.90 -4.67
N ARG A 105 0.65 -15.25 -3.44
CA ARG A 105 -0.74 -15.12 -2.96
C ARG A 105 -0.86 -13.98 -1.96
N VAL A 106 -1.94 -13.21 -2.02
CA VAL A 106 -2.21 -12.19 -1.00
C VAL A 106 -2.55 -12.85 0.34
N LEU A 107 -1.77 -12.53 1.37
CA LEU A 107 -2.01 -12.94 2.76
C LEU A 107 -2.86 -11.92 3.51
N GLY A 108 -2.89 -10.67 3.05
CA GLY A 108 -3.72 -9.61 3.60
C GLY A 108 -3.29 -8.24 3.08
N ILE A 109 -4.14 -7.25 3.30
CA ILE A 109 -3.84 -5.83 3.04
C ILE A 109 -4.24 -4.99 4.24
N GLU A 110 -3.52 -3.91 4.50
CA GLU A 110 -3.87 -2.90 5.50
C GLU A 110 -3.80 -1.50 4.91
N ILE A 111 -4.80 -0.67 5.23
CA ILE A 111 -4.78 0.76 4.90
C ILE A 111 -4.12 1.48 6.07
N MET A 112 -2.95 2.08 5.81
CA MET A 112 -2.10 2.66 6.84
C MET A 112 -2.40 4.14 7.09
N GLU A 113 -2.76 4.86 6.05
CA GLU A 113 -3.00 6.31 6.10
C GLU A 113 -4.03 6.70 5.04
N TYR A 114 -4.98 7.54 5.45
CA TYR A 114 -6.00 8.09 4.57
C TYR A 114 -6.30 9.53 4.98
N LEU A 115 -6.06 10.48 4.06
CA LEU A 115 -6.07 11.91 4.38
C LEU A 115 -7.31 12.66 3.89
N GLU A 116 -8.24 11.97 3.23
CA GLU A 116 -9.45 12.58 2.69
C GLU A 116 -10.65 12.39 3.62
N THR A 117 -11.64 13.28 3.50
CA THR A 117 -12.85 13.27 4.33
C THR A 117 -13.78 12.10 4.02
N TYR A 118 -13.75 11.56 2.80
CA TYR A 118 -14.65 10.51 2.34
C TYR A 118 -13.86 9.43 1.59
N GLY A 119 -14.33 8.18 1.69
CA GLY A 119 -13.78 7.05 0.95
C GLY A 119 -12.87 6.12 1.77
N ASP A 120 -12.71 6.37 3.07
CA ASP A 120 -11.91 5.53 3.98
C ASP A 120 -12.57 4.18 4.29
N GLN A 121 -13.77 3.91 3.74
CA GLN A 121 -14.46 2.63 3.88
C GLN A 121 -13.65 1.44 3.31
N VAL A 122 -12.64 1.69 2.47
CA VAL A 122 -11.66 0.67 2.05
C VAL A 122 -10.88 0.05 3.23
N ARG A 123 -10.97 0.62 4.43
CA ARG A 123 -10.43 0.06 5.67
C ARG A 123 -11.25 -1.10 6.24
N GLN A 124 -12.53 -1.21 5.85
CA GLN A 124 -13.43 -2.22 6.40
C GLN A 124 -12.85 -3.62 6.13
N ALA A 125 -12.82 -4.45 7.19
CA ALA A 125 -12.15 -5.74 7.15
C ALA A 125 -12.77 -6.70 6.13
N ASP A 126 -14.09 -6.65 5.94
CA ASP A 126 -14.81 -7.47 4.96
C ASP A 126 -14.46 -7.07 3.52
N TRP A 127 -14.23 -5.78 3.26
CA TRP A 127 -13.80 -5.31 1.95
C TRP A 127 -12.37 -5.75 1.65
N ARG A 128 -11.44 -5.56 2.61
CA ARG A 128 -10.05 -6.00 2.50
C ARG A 128 -9.90 -7.52 2.41
N GLY A 129 -10.78 -8.25 3.08
CA GLY A 129 -10.82 -9.71 3.06
C GLY A 129 -11.03 -10.30 1.65
N GLN A 130 -11.59 -9.54 0.71
CA GLN A 130 -11.80 -9.97 -0.68
C GLN A 130 -10.50 -10.23 -1.44
N PHE A 131 -9.37 -9.70 -0.96
CA PHE A 131 -8.06 -9.91 -1.59
C PHE A 131 -7.38 -11.20 -1.13
N LEU A 132 -7.79 -11.79 0.00
CA LEU A 132 -7.13 -12.97 0.56
C LEU A 132 -7.08 -14.13 -0.45
N GLY A 133 -5.90 -14.70 -0.63
CA GLY A 133 -5.64 -15.81 -1.55
C GLY A 133 -5.56 -15.43 -3.02
N ARG A 134 -5.81 -14.17 -3.42
CA ARG A 134 -5.68 -13.76 -4.82
C ARG A 134 -4.24 -13.82 -5.31
N THR A 135 -4.11 -14.10 -6.60
CA THR A 135 -2.83 -14.22 -7.32
C THR A 135 -2.87 -13.40 -8.59
N THR A 136 -1.78 -13.37 -9.37
CA THR A 136 -1.76 -12.75 -10.70
C THR A 136 -2.76 -13.37 -11.69
N GLN A 137 -3.27 -14.57 -11.41
CA GLN A 137 -4.28 -15.24 -12.24
C GLN A 137 -5.72 -14.93 -11.81
N SER A 138 -5.92 -14.24 -10.69
CA SER A 138 -7.25 -13.85 -10.22
C SER A 138 -7.81 -12.67 -11.01
N GLY A 139 -9.14 -12.57 -11.09
CA GLY A 139 -9.81 -11.35 -11.53
C GLY A 139 -9.65 -10.20 -10.53
N PHE A 140 -9.69 -8.96 -11.00
CA PHE A 140 -9.60 -7.74 -10.17
C PHE A 140 -10.57 -6.64 -10.63
N LYS A 141 -11.55 -6.98 -11.46
CA LYS A 141 -12.49 -6.01 -12.00
C LYS A 141 -13.44 -5.55 -10.90
N LEU A 142 -13.42 -4.25 -10.62
CA LEU A 142 -14.28 -3.65 -9.60
C LEU A 142 -15.76 -3.75 -10.03
N GLY A 143 -16.62 -4.20 -9.11
CA GLY A 143 -18.04 -4.48 -9.36
C GLY A 143 -18.33 -5.90 -9.85
N GLU A 144 -17.30 -6.66 -10.25
CA GLU A 144 -17.43 -8.06 -10.68
C GLU A 144 -16.64 -8.98 -9.73
N ASP A 145 -15.32 -8.80 -9.69
CA ASP A 145 -14.41 -9.61 -8.87
C ASP A 145 -14.23 -9.05 -7.46
N ILE A 146 -14.26 -7.73 -7.32
CA ILE A 146 -14.10 -7.00 -6.06
C ILE A 146 -15.31 -6.08 -5.89
N ARG A 147 -16.02 -6.20 -4.76
CA ARG A 147 -17.17 -5.33 -4.46
C ARG A 147 -16.72 -3.87 -4.38
N ASN A 148 -17.50 -2.99 -5.00
CA ASN A 148 -17.36 -1.56 -4.80
C ASN A 148 -18.02 -1.11 -3.49
N ILE A 149 -17.58 0.02 -2.94
CA ILE A 149 -18.26 0.72 -1.84
C ILE A 149 -18.75 2.07 -2.36
N SER A 150 -20.05 2.32 -2.20
CA SER A 150 -20.66 3.61 -2.56
C SER A 150 -19.97 4.76 -1.84
N GLY A 151 -19.60 5.81 -2.59
CA GLY A 151 -18.85 6.95 -2.06
C GLY A 151 -17.33 6.73 -1.94
N ALA A 152 -16.83 5.51 -2.14
CA ALA A 152 -15.40 5.18 -2.11
C ALA A 152 -14.89 4.56 -3.42
N THR A 153 -15.61 4.76 -4.54
CA THR A 153 -15.32 4.09 -5.81
C THR A 153 -13.90 4.32 -6.34
N LEU A 154 -13.38 5.54 -6.19
CA LEU A 154 -12.02 5.86 -6.63
C LEU A 154 -10.98 5.14 -5.76
N SER A 155 -11.15 5.18 -4.44
CA SER A 155 -10.30 4.49 -3.47
C SER A 155 -10.32 2.98 -3.69
N CYS A 156 -11.50 2.37 -3.84
CA CYS A 156 -11.65 0.94 -4.12
C CYS A 156 -10.91 0.54 -5.39
N ARG A 157 -11.12 1.27 -6.49
CA ARG A 157 -10.45 1.00 -7.77
C ARG A 157 -8.94 1.11 -7.64
N ASN A 158 -8.44 2.19 -7.06
CA ASN A 158 -7.02 2.47 -7.04
C ASN A 158 -6.26 1.53 -6.11
N VAL A 159 -6.82 1.18 -4.95
CA VAL A 159 -6.25 0.15 -4.07
C VAL A 159 -6.28 -1.23 -4.75
N THR A 160 -7.39 -1.59 -5.42
CA THR A 160 -7.50 -2.86 -6.17
C THR A 160 -6.43 -2.96 -7.25
N ASN A 161 -6.26 -1.91 -8.06
CA ASN A 161 -5.21 -1.83 -9.08
C ASN A 161 -3.81 -1.89 -8.47
N GLY A 162 -3.62 -1.24 -7.32
CA GLY A 162 -2.40 -1.29 -6.54
C GLY A 162 -2.03 -2.72 -6.13
N VAL A 163 -2.96 -3.47 -5.53
CA VAL A 163 -2.75 -4.88 -5.14
C VAL A 163 -2.40 -5.74 -6.35
N LYS A 164 -3.14 -5.61 -7.47
CA LYS A 164 -2.85 -6.31 -8.72
C LYS A 164 -1.43 -6.03 -9.23
N ARG A 165 -1.01 -4.76 -9.19
CA ARG A 165 0.34 -4.33 -9.56
C ARG A 165 1.41 -4.93 -8.66
N LEU A 166 1.19 -4.97 -7.34
CA LEU A 166 2.17 -5.50 -6.39
C LEU A 166 2.37 -7.02 -6.52
N LEU A 167 1.31 -7.77 -6.89
CA LEU A 167 1.44 -9.18 -7.27
C LEU A 167 2.35 -9.37 -8.49
N ALA A 168 2.17 -8.54 -9.53
CA ALA A 168 3.06 -8.54 -10.70
C ALA A 168 4.50 -8.12 -10.34
N LEU A 169 4.66 -7.12 -9.45
CA LEU A 169 5.96 -6.69 -8.94
C LEU A 169 6.70 -7.84 -8.25
N GLN A 170 6.02 -8.63 -7.43
CA GLN A 170 6.63 -9.80 -6.80
C GLN A 170 7.17 -10.78 -7.86
N GLN A 171 6.36 -11.10 -8.86
CA GLN A 171 6.73 -12.04 -9.92
C GLN A 171 7.93 -11.56 -10.75
N VAL A 172 8.03 -10.25 -11.00
CA VAL A 172 9.08 -9.64 -11.82
C VAL A 172 10.37 -9.40 -11.05
N ALA A 173 10.28 -8.99 -9.78
CA ALA A 173 11.42 -8.42 -9.06
C ALA A 173 11.70 -9.03 -7.68
N LEU A 174 10.83 -9.91 -7.14
CA LEU A 174 10.96 -10.46 -5.78
C LEU A 174 11.08 -11.99 -5.69
N ASN A 175 11.58 -12.65 -6.74
CA ASN A 175 11.77 -14.11 -6.70
C ASN A 175 12.81 -14.52 -5.65
N ALA A 176 12.49 -15.58 -4.90
CA ALA A 176 13.24 -16.02 -3.72
C ALA A 176 14.69 -16.45 -4.01
N SER A 177 15.01 -16.74 -5.27
CA SER A 177 16.30 -17.28 -5.71
C SER A 177 17.44 -16.24 -5.72
N ASP A 178 17.15 -14.94 -5.86
CA ASP A 178 18.18 -13.95 -6.22
C ASP A 178 18.72 -13.12 -5.06
N ARG A 179 18.23 -13.30 -3.83
CA ARG A 179 18.62 -12.45 -2.68
C ARG A 179 19.06 -13.19 -1.42
N GLY A 180 19.50 -14.44 -1.58
CA GLY A 180 20.25 -15.18 -0.55
C GLY A 180 21.75 -14.84 -0.52
N ALA A 181 22.26 -14.02 -1.44
CA ALA A 181 23.68 -13.70 -1.53
C ALA A 181 23.90 -12.21 -1.82
N GLN A 182 23.93 -11.39 -0.76
CA GLN A 182 24.82 -10.24 -0.71
C GLN A 182 24.94 -9.75 0.75
N PRO A 183 25.99 -10.15 1.47
CA PRO A 183 26.47 -9.35 2.60
C PRO A 183 27.16 -8.10 2.03
N LYS A 184 26.88 -6.94 2.61
CA LYS A 184 27.89 -5.87 2.65
C LYS A 184 28.85 -6.16 3.78
#